data_AF-Q4QRQ6-F1
#
_entry.id   AF-Q4QRQ6-F1
#
_cell.length_a   1.000
_cell.length_b   1.000
_cell.length_c   1.000
_cell.angle_alpha   90.00
_cell.angle_beta   90.00
_cell.angle_gamma   90.00
#
_symmetry.space_group_name_H-M   'P 1'
#
loop_
_entity.id
_entity.type
_entity.pdbx_description
1 polymer ?
#
loop_
_entity_poly.entity_id
_entity_poly.type
_entity_poly.pdbx_seq_one_letter_code
_entity_poly.pdbx_strand_id
1 'polypeptide(L)'
;MTNEEPLPKKVRLSEADFKVLPRDELILRWKQYEAYVQAKEGKYTDLNSNDVTGLRESEEKLKQQQQESARRENILVMRVATIEQEMQECTNQIEYLKQLQ
;
A
#
# COMPACT_ATOMS: atom_id res chain seq x y z
N MET A 1 11.25 22.23 6.48
CA MET A 1 12.70 22.01 6.29
C MET A 1 13.12 20.96 7.30
N THR A 2 13.13 19.69 6.90
CA THR A 2 13.64 18.62 7.78
C THR A 2 15.15 18.68 7.71
N ASN A 3 15.75 19.28 8.73
CA ASN A 3 17.18 19.22 8.99
C ASN A 3 17.49 17.79 9.45
N GLU A 4 17.39 16.81 8.54
CA GLU A 4 17.83 15.45 8.83
C GLU A 4 19.35 15.49 8.90
N GLU A 5 19.86 15.28 10.11
CA GLU A 5 21.28 15.08 10.36
C GLU A 5 21.79 13.96 9.42
N PRO A 6 22.92 14.17 8.72
CA PRO A 6 23.36 13.24 7.69
C PRO A 6 23.56 11.85 8.29
N LEU A 7 22.78 10.88 7.81
CA LEU A 7 22.83 9.50 8.27
C LEU A 7 24.29 9.01 8.27
N PRO A 8 24.72 8.30 9.34
CA PRO A 8 26.06 7.75 9.38
C PRO A 8 26.35 6.94 8.11
N LYS A 9 27.59 7.01 7.61
CA LYS A 9 27.98 6.28 6.39
C LYS A 9 28.46 4.89 6.77
N LYS A 10 28.08 3.87 5.98
CA LYS A 10 28.57 2.50 6.18
C LYS A 10 30.09 2.46 5.98
N VAL A 11 30.82 2.20 7.06
CA VAL A 11 32.25 1.87 7.00
C VAL A 11 32.42 0.47 6.43
N ARG A 12 33.41 0.29 5.55
CA ARG A 12 33.84 -1.02 5.05
C ARG A 12 35.32 -1.17 5.37
N LEU A 13 35.67 -2.27 6.04
CA LEU A 13 37.04 -2.68 6.29
C LEU A 13 37.27 -3.99 5.53
N SER A 14 38.39 -4.07 4.82
CA SER A 14 38.90 -5.31 4.23
C SER A 14 39.75 -6.08 5.25
N GLU A 15 40.02 -7.35 4.98
CA GLU A 15 40.92 -8.15 5.83
C GLU A 15 42.33 -7.57 5.95
N ALA A 16 42.81 -6.87 4.90
CA ALA A 16 44.11 -6.21 4.92
C ALA A 16 44.13 -5.04 5.92
N ASP A 17 43.03 -4.31 6.04
CA ASP A 17 42.92 -3.17 6.95
C ASP A 17 43.08 -3.59 8.41
N PHE A 18 42.59 -4.78 8.79
CA PHE A 18 42.77 -5.30 10.16
C PHE A 18 44.22 -5.62 10.51
N LYS A 19 45.09 -5.81 9.51
CA LYS A 19 46.51 -6.10 9.70
C LYS A 19 47.39 -4.85 9.68
N VAL A 20 46.91 -3.76 9.07
CA VAL A 20 47.68 -2.54 8.82
C VAL A 20 47.23 -1.38 9.70
N LEU A 21 45.95 -1.31 10.06
CA LEU A 21 45.43 -0.19 10.84
C LEU A 21 45.80 -0.32 12.33
N PRO A 22 46.16 0.80 12.97
CA PRO A 22 46.38 0.82 14.41
C PRO A 22 45.07 0.61 15.17
N ARG A 23 45.19 0.09 16.39
CA ARG A 23 44.05 -0.23 17.26
C ARG A 23 43.06 0.93 17.41
N ASP A 24 43.56 2.15 17.58
CA ASP A 24 42.70 3.32 17.79
C ASP A 24 41.88 3.67 16.55
N GLU A 25 42.44 3.47 15.35
CA GLU A 25 41.71 3.68 14.09
C GLU A 25 40.66 2.59 13.87
N LEU A 26 40.96 1.34 14.22
CA LEU A 26 39.98 0.25 14.21
C LEU A 26 38.82 0.53 15.18
N ILE A 27 39.10 1.05 16.39
CA ILE A 27 38.07 1.44 17.35
C ILE A 27 37.20 2.56 16.80
N LEU A 28 37.79 3.57 16.15
CA LEU A 28 37.04 4.66 15.55
C LEU A 28 36.10 4.15 14.44
N ARG A 29 36.61 3.27 13.56
CA ARG A 29 35.85 2.67 12.46
C ARG A 29 34.74 1.76 12.98
N TRP A 30 34.98 1.02 14.07
CA TRP A 30 33.96 0.24 14.76
C TRP A 30 32.82 1.11 15.28
N LYS A 31 33.13 2.19 16.01
CA LYS A 31 32.11 3.12 16.53
C LYS A 31 31.27 3.75 15.42
N GLN A 32 31.90 4.10 14.29
CA GLN A 32 31.18 4.59 13.11
C GLN A 32 30.24 3.54 12.51
N TYR A 33 30.68 2.27 12.47
CA TYR A 33 29.85 1.17 12.01
C TYR A 33 28.68 0.90 12.96
N GLU A 34 28.92 0.92 14.28
CA GLU A 34 27.90 0.78 15.31
C GLU A 34 26.83 1.88 15.19
N ALA A 35 27.24 3.14 15.05
CA ALA A 35 26.33 4.25 14.80
C ALA A 35 25.51 4.08 13.51
N TYR A 36 26.13 3.56 12.44
CA TYR A 36 25.42 3.24 11.20
C TYR A 36 24.37 2.14 11.38
N VAL A 37 24.71 1.07 12.09
CA VAL A 37 23.79 -0.03 12.39
C VAL A 37 22.62 0.49 13.22
N GLN A 38 22.89 1.21 14.30
CA GLN A 38 21.86 1.78 15.17
C GLN A 38 20.90 2.70 14.41
N ALA A 39 21.42 3.58 13.55
CA ALA A 39 20.59 4.46 12.71
C ALA A 39 19.72 3.66 11.72
N LYS A 40 20.24 2.57 11.16
CA LYS A 40 19.49 1.70 10.26
C LYS A 40 18.41 0.89 10.98
N GLU A 41 18.72 0.36 12.15
CA GLU A 41 17.78 -0.39 12.98
C GLU A 41 16.65 0.51 13.49
N GLY A 42 16.97 1.73 13.91
CA GLY A 42 15.97 2.76 14.25
C GLY A 42 15.03 3.04 13.09
N LYS A 43 15.59 3.37 11.92
CA LYS A 43 14.79 3.61 10.71
C LYS A 43 13.94 2.42 10.29
N TYR A 44 14.45 1.20 10.41
CA TYR A 44 13.68 -0.02 10.12
C TYR A 44 12.50 -0.18 11.06
N THR A 45 12.71 0.08 12.35
CA THR A 45 11.66 0.01 13.38
C THR A 45 10.57 1.05 13.14
N ASP A 46 10.96 2.27 12.77
CA ASP A 46 10.02 3.36 12.46
C ASP A 46 9.17 3.02 11.22
N LEU A 47 9.81 2.56 10.14
CA LEU A 47 9.13 2.14 8.91
C LEU A 47 8.17 0.97 9.16
N ASN A 48 8.58 -0.02 9.95
CA ASN A 48 7.79 -1.22 10.20
C ASN A 48 6.57 -0.92 11.08
N SER A 49 6.73 -0.07 12.10
CA SER A 49 5.65 0.26 13.04
C SER A 49 4.59 1.18 12.43
N ASN A 50 4.99 2.23 11.71
CA ASN A 50 4.04 3.25 11.24
C ASN A 50 3.65 3.08 9.78
N ASP A 51 4.63 2.98 8.88
CA ASP A 51 4.34 3.04 7.44
C ASP A 51 3.82 1.70 6.92
N VAL A 52 4.53 0.60 7.18
CA VAL A 52 4.15 -0.70 6.60
C VAL A 52 2.85 -1.23 7.19
N THR A 53 2.67 -1.12 8.51
CA THR A 53 1.45 -1.61 9.17
C THR A 53 0.24 -0.76 8.79
N GLY A 54 0.37 0.58 8.85
CA GLY A 54 -0.71 1.49 8.48
C GLY A 54 -1.10 1.38 7.00
N LEU A 55 -0.14 1.19 6.09
CA LEU A 55 -0.42 0.98 4.67
C LEU A 55 -1.18 -0.32 4.42
N ARG A 56 -0.84 -1.42 5.10
CA ARG A 56 -1.56 -2.71 4.98
C ARG A 56 -3.00 -2.59 5.47
N GLU A 57 -3.22 -1.92 6.59
CA GLU A 57 -4.57 -1.69 7.12
C GLU A 57 -5.40 -0.79 6.18
N SER A 58 -4.78 0.25 5.62
CA SER A 58 -5.41 1.14 4.64
C SER A 58 -5.78 0.41 3.35
N GLU A 59 -4.88 -0.44 2.84
CA GLU A 59 -5.10 -1.28 1.66
C GLU A 59 -6.30 -2.22 1.88
N GLU A 60 -6.34 -2.93 3.01
CA GLU A 60 -7.42 -3.86 3.34
C GLU A 60 -8.77 -3.12 3.45
N LYS A 61 -8.79 -1.94 4.06
CA LYS A 61 -10.00 -1.10 4.15
C LYS A 61 -10.48 -0.65 2.77
N LEU A 62 -9.58 -0.23 1.88
CA LEU A 62 -9.92 0.17 0.51
C LEU A 62 -10.47 -1.01 -0.30
N LYS A 63 -9.88 -2.20 -0.14
CA LYS A 63 -10.35 -3.42 -0.79
C LYS A 63 -11.78 -3.79 -0.38
N GLN A 64 -12.09 -3.69 0.92
CA GLN A 64 -13.45 -3.90 1.43
C GLN A 64 -14.44 -2.87 0.88
N GLN A 65 -14.05 -1.59 0.83
CA GLN A 65 -14.88 -0.54 0.24
C GLN A 65 -15.16 -0.78 -1.24
N GLN A 66 -14.13 -1.18 -2.00
CA GLN A 66 -14.28 -1.51 -3.41
C GLN A 66 -15.22 -2.70 -3.62
N GLN A 67 -15.09 -3.75 -2.82
CA GLN A 67 -15.96 -4.93 -2.90
C GLN A 67 -17.42 -4.57 -2.61
N GLU A 68 -17.67 -3.77 -1.58
CA GLU A 68 -19.03 -3.33 -1.23
C GLU A 68 -19.60 -2.39 -2.31
N SER A 69 -18.78 -1.51 -2.87
CA SER A 69 -19.18 -0.66 -4.00
C SER A 69 -19.58 -1.48 -5.22
N ALA A 70 -18.76 -2.46 -5.62
CA ALA A 70 -19.07 -3.36 -6.73
C ALA A 70 -20.33 -4.20 -6.45
N ARG A 71 -20.55 -4.63 -5.21
CA ARG A 71 -21.77 -5.34 -4.81
C ARG A 71 -23.01 -4.47 -4.99
N ARG A 72 -22.95 -3.20 -4.57
CA ARG A 72 -24.06 -2.23 -4.74
C ARG A 72 -24.32 -1.95 -6.21
N GLU A 73 -23.27 -1.76 -7.01
CA GLU A 73 -23.38 -1.56 -8.45
C GLU A 73 -24.08 -2.74 -9.13
N ASN A 74 -23.68 -3.98 -8.82
CA ASN A 74 -24.32 -5.16 -9.37
C ASN A 74 -25.82 -5.24 -9.04
N ILE A 75 -26.22 -4.87 -7.82
CA ILE A 75 -27.63 -4.82 -7.43
C ILE A 75 -28.39 -3.77 -8.26
N LEU A 76 -27.78 -2.60 -8.47
CA LEU A 76 -28.40 -1.55 -9.28
C LEU A 76 -28.56 -1.99 -10.74
N VAL A 77 -27.53 -2.64 -11.32
CA VAL A 77 -27.59 -3.19 -12.68
C VAL A 77 -28.72 -4.22 -12.80
N MET A 78 -28.86 -5.14 -11.84
CA MET A 78 -29.97 -6.10 -11.84
C MET A 78 -31.34 -5.42 -11.80
N ARG A 79 -31.50 -4.40 -10.94
CA ARG A 79 -32.77 -3.65 -10.83
C ARG A 79 -33.11 -2.92 -12.12
N VAL A 80 -32.12 -2.29 -12.76
CA VAL A 80 -32.30 -1.61 -14.05
C VAL A 80 -32.77 -2.61 -15.10
N ALA A 81 -32.10 -3.76 -15.22
CA ALA A 81 -32.49 -4.80 -16.16
C ALA A 81 -33.92 -5.32 -15.92
N THR A 82 -34.34 -5.48 -14.66
CA THR A 82 -35.73 -5.85 -14.32
C THR A 82 -36.73 -4.78 -14.77
N ILE A 83 -36.46 -3.51 -14.49
CA ILE A 83 -37.35 -2.40 -14.90
C ILE A 83 -37.43 -2.31 -16.42
N GLU A 84 -36.30 -2.45 -17.13
CA GLU A 84 -36.27 -2.47 -18.60
C GLU A 84 -37.11 -3.61 -19.17
N GLN A 85 -37.04 -4.81 -18.56
CA GLN A 85 -37.87 -5.94 -18.96
C GLN A 85 -39.37 -5.64 -18.75
N GLU A 86 -39.76 -5.14 -17.57
CA GLU A 86 -41.16 -4.78 -17.28
C GLU A 86 -41.71 -3.73 -18.25
N MET A 87 -40.88 -2.73 -18.61
CA MET A 87 -41.25 -1.73 -19.61
C MET A 87 -41.41 -2.32 -21.01
N GLN A 88 -40.55 -3.26 -21.41
CA GLN A 88 -40.67 -3.94 -22.70
C GLN A 88 -41.95 -4.80 -22.76
N GLU A 89 -42.28 -5.50 -21.68
CA GLU A 89 -43.52 -6.27 -21.57
C GLU A 89 -44.76 -5.37 -21.67
N CYS A 90 -44.77 -4.21 -21.00
CA CYS A 90 -45.83 -3.21 -21.11
C CYS A 90 -45.98 -2.69 -22.54
N THR A 91 -44.86 -2.40 -23.21
CA THR A 91 -44.86 -1.94 -24.62
C THR A 91 -45.48 -2.99 -25.54
N ASN A 92 -45.10 -4.27 -25.38
CA ASN A 92 -45.65 -5.37 -26.15
C ASN A 92 -47.16 -5.54 -25.94
N GLN A 93 -47.66 -5.38 -24.69
CA GLN A 93 -49.09 -5.42 -24.39
C GLN A 93 -49.86 -4.28 -25.07
N ILE A 94 -49.31 -3.07 -25.07
CA ILE A 94 -49.89 -1.91 -25.76
C ILE A 94 -49.98 -2.16 -27.26
N GLU A 95 -48.92 -2.69 -27.87
CA GLU A 95 -48.91 -3.02 -29.30
C GLU A 95 -49.95 -4.09 -29.65
N TYR A 96 -50.07 -5.13 -28.83
CA TYR A 96 -51.09 -6.17 -29.01
C TYR A 96 -52.51 -5.59 -28.96
N LEU A 97 -52.81 -4.73 -27.96
CA LEU A 97 -54.12 -4.09 -27.85
C LEU A 97 -54.44 -3.19 -29.05
N LYS A 98 -53.44 -2.47 -29.57
CA LYS A 98 -53.60 -1.64 -30.79
C LYS A 98 -53.91 -2.47 -32.04
N GLN A 99 -53.45 -3.72 -32.11
CA GLN A 99 -53.76 -4.63 -33.23
C GLN A 99 -55.18 -5.22 -33.15
N LEU A 100 -55.80 -5.21 -31.97
CA LEU A 100 -57.15 -5.71 -31.75
C LEU A 100 -58.24 -4.64 -31.92
N GLN A 101 -57.86 -3.38 -32.14
CA GLN A 101 -58.77 -2.24 -32.41
C GLN A 101 -58.75 -1.88 -33.89
#